data_AF-A0A830QYF3-F1
#
_entry.id   AF-A0A830QYF3-F1
#
_cell.length_a   1.000
_cell.length_b   1.000
_cell.length_c   1.000
_cell.angle_alpha   90.00
_cell.angle_beta   90.00
_cell.angle_gamma   90.00
#
_symmetry.space_group_name_H-M   'P 1'
#
loop_
_entity.id
_entity.type
_entity.pdbx_description
1 polymer ?
#
loop_
_entity_poly.entity_id
_entity_poly.type
_entity_poly.pdbx_seq_one_letter_code
_entity_poly.pdbx_strand_id
1 'polypeptide(L)'
;MEAIVRNLRVVWDLLFAREVLLVGATAILTHFFDVRKLKKERHTKYQDKIGESIADALTAVREISLSTKTFEIYEYSIDNSPADNANALADSVYYPAFMANKETFSQMCERVSSAREKHEPYLDLMSAAYLYIFERYLMNLALYAKKYGLQENLDVLGLIIIVDVQKWENKFDRHLVKRLNRPHYKLFSRHGWLWKFAKCYVEKKYLLNTELDKIMKSSSKMIDESAGDSTNA
;
A
#
# COMPACT_ATOMS: atom_id res chain seq x y z
N MET A 1 -23.74 -74.44 -44.04
CA MET A 1 -22.77 -74.13 -42.96
C MET A 1 -22.01 -72.83 -43.20
N GLU A 2 -21.49 -72.58 -44.40
CA GLU A 2 -20.68 -71.37 -44.69
C GLU A 2 -21.38 -70.02 -44.45
N ALA A 3 -22.67 -69.90 -44.77
CA ALA A 3 -23.43 -68.67 -44.56
C ALA A 3 -23.58 -68.31 -43.06
N ILE A 4 -23.70 -69.32 -42.19
CA ILE A 4 -23.83 -69.14 -40.73
C ILE A 4 -22.50 -68.70 -40.14
N VAL A 5 -21.39 -69.30 -40.59
CA VAL A 5 -20.03 -68.92 -40.17
C VAL A 5 -19.68 -67.50 -40.63
N ARG A 6 -20.12 -67.10 -41.83
CA ARG A 6 -19.92 -65.74 -42.34
C ARG A 6 -20.69 -64.69 -41.52
N ASN A 7 -21.96 -64.97 -41.17
CA ASN A 7 -22.75 -64.09 -40.32
C ASN A 7 -22.19 -63.99 -38.89
N LEU A 8 -21.71 -65.10 -38.32
CA LEU A 8 -21.06 -65.09 -37.01
C LEU A 8 -19.78 -64.23 -36.98
N ARG A 9 -18.97 -64.27 -38.04
CA ARG A 9 -17.77 -63.43 -38.15
C ARG A 9 -18.11 -61.94 -38.22
N VAL A 10 -19.11 -61.58 -39.02
CA VAL A 10 -19.57 -60.17 -39.14
C VAL A 10 -20.11 -59.65 -37.80
N VAL A 11 -20.88 -60.47 -37.07
CA VAL A 11 -21.37 -60.10 -35.73
C VAL A 11 -20.21 -59.92 -34.75
N TRP A 12 -19.20 -60.79 -34.82
CA TRP A 12 -18.02 -60.70 -33.95
C TRP A 12 -17.18 -59.45 -34.26
N ASP A 13 -16.97 -59.12 -35.53
CA ASP A 13 -16.24 -57.90 -35.96
C ASP A 13 -16.99 -56.62 -35.53
N LEU A 14 -18.33 -56.62 -35.60
CA LEU A 14 -19.18 -55.52 -35.13
C LEU A 14 -19.11 -55.35 -33.60
N LEU A 15 -19.16 -56.44 -32.85
CA LEU A 15 -19.01 -56.41 -31.40
C LEU A 15 -17.62 -55.93 -30.99
N PHE A 16 -16.57 -56.41 -31.67
CA PHE A 16 -15.19 -55.99 -31.43
C PHE A 16 -14.98 -54.50 -31.75
N ALA A 17 -15.48 -54.02 -32.89
CA ALA A 17 -15.40 -52.61 -33.27
C ALA A 17 -16.10 -51.69 -32.26
N ARG A 18 -17.24 -52.12 -31.71
CA ARG A 18 -17.98 -51.39 -30.66
C ARG A 18 -17.14 -51.24 -29.38
N GLU A 19 -16.53 -52.32 -28.90
CA GLU A 19 -15.70 -52.28 -27.68
C GLU A 19 -14.44 -51.42 -27.88
N VAL A 20 -13.77 -51.52 -29.03
CA VAL A 20 -12.61 -50.67 -29.34
C VAL A 20 -12.99 -49.20 -29.42
N LEU A 21 -14.14 -48.86 -30.01
CA LEU A 21 -14.64 -47.49 -30.05
C LEU A 21 -14.99 -46.95 -28.65
N LEU A 22 -15.58 -47.78 -27.79
CA LEU A 22 -15.88 -47.42 -26.40
C LEU A 22 -14.62 -47.15 -25.58
N VAL A 23 -13.62 -48.03 -25.68
CA VAL A 23 -12.32 -47.85 -25.00
C VAL A 23 -11.59 -46.61 -25.53
N GLY A 24 -11.58 -46.40 -26.85
CA GLY A 24 -11.00 -45.20 -27.46
C GLY A 24 -11.70 -43.91 -27.01
N ALA A 25 -13.03 -43.90 -27.01
CA ALA A 25 -13.82 -42.74 -26.59
C ALA A 25 -13.62 -42.41 -25.10
N THR A 26 -13.59 -43.42 -24.23
CA THR A 26 -13.35 -43.24 -22.79
C THR A 26 -11.93 -42.76 -22.49
N ALA A 27 -10.92 -43.24 -23.22
CA ALA A 27 -9.54 -42.74 -23.10
C ALA A 27 -9.43 -41.26 -23.52
N ILE A 28 -10.06 -40.87 -24.63
CA ILE A 28 -10.09 -39.47 -25.10
C ILE A 28 -10.82 -38.57 -24.11
N LEU A 29 -11.98 -39.02 -23.59
CA LEU A 29 -12.74 -38.26 -22.59
C LEU A 29 -11.92 -38.09 -21.30
N THR A 30 -11.29 -39.15 -20.81
CA THR A 30 -10.46 -39.11 -19.59
C THR A 30 -9.31 -38.14 -19.76
N HIS A 31 -8.57 -38.22 -20.88
CA HIS A 31 -7.49 -37.28 -21.18
C HIS A 31 -7.99 -35.84 -21.25
N PHE A 32 -9.15 -35.60 -21.87
CA PHE A 32 -9.73 -34.26 -21.95
C PHE A 32 -10.16 -33.72 -20.58
N PHE A 33 -10.76 -34.55 -19.73
CA PHE A 33 -11.11 -34.20 -18.37
C PHE A 33 -9.86 -33.91 -17.53
N ASP A 34 -8.81 -34.71 -17.65
CA ASP A 34 -7.55 -34.52 -16.94
C ASP A 34 -6.86 -33.22 -17.35
N VAL A 35 -6.78 -32.92 -18.65
CA VAL A 35 -6.22 -31.65 -19.14
C VAL A 35 -7.03 -30.46 -18.61
N ARG A 36 -8.36 -30.55 -18.59
CA ARG A 36 -9.23 -29.50 -18.03
C ARG A 36 -9.03 -29.34 -16.52
N LYS A 37 -8.94 -30.45 -15.79
CA LYS A 37 -8.67 -30.46 -14.33
C LYS A 37 -7.32 -29.83 -14.02
N LEU A 38 -6.26 -30.23 -14.71
CA LEU A 38 -4.90 -29.67 -14.55
C LEU A 38 -4.84 -28.18 -14.91
N LYS A 39 -5.58 -27.73 -15.93
CA LYS A 39 -5.70 -26.29 -16.23
C LYS A 39 -6.40 -25.53 -15.10
N LYS A 40 -7.48 -26.08 -14.56
CA LYS A 40 -8.21 -25.48 -13.42
C LYS A 40 -7.33 -25.41 -12.17
N GLU A 41 -6.66 -26.51 -11.81
CA GLU A 41 -5.75 -26.56 -10.66
C GLU A 41 -4.59 -25.57 -10.78
N ARG A 42 -3.97 -25.44 -11.95
CA ARG A 42 -2.94 -24.43 -12.19
C ARG A 42 -3.47 -23.01 -12.03
N HIS A 43 -4.67 -22.74 -12.54
CA HIS A 43 -5.29 -21.44 -12.39
C HIS A 43 -5.59 -21.12 -10.92
N THR A 44 -6.13 -22.07 -10.16
CA THR A 44 -6.39 -21.90 -8.72
C THR A 44 -5.09 -21.65 -7.97
N LYS A 45 -4.05 -22.48 -8.17
CA LYS A 45 -2.73 -22.26 -7.54
C LYS A 45 -2.12 -20.90 -7.86
N TYR A 46 -2.30 -20.41 -9.09
CA TYR A 46 -1.82 -19.08 -9.47
C TYR A 46 -2.60 -17.97 -8.77
N GLN A 47 -3.92 -18.10 -8.66
CA GLN A 47 -4.76 -17.18 -7.90
C GLN A 47 -4.42 -17.18 -6.42
N ASP A 48 -4.16 -18.36 -5.83
CA ASP A 48 -3.78 -18.50 -4.43
C ASP A 48 -2.46 -17.78 -4.16
N LYS A 49 -1.44 -17.98 -5.01
CA LYS A 49 -0.14 -17.29 -4.89
C LYS A 49 -0.26 -15.76 -5.02
N ILE A 50 -1.08 -15.29 -5.97
CA ILE A 50 -1.37 -13.86 -6.08
C ILE A 50 -2.08 -13.37 -4.83
N GLY A 51 -3.05 -14.14 -4.32
CA GLY A 51 -3.81 -13.77 -3.13
C GLY A 51 -2.95 -13.66 -1.88
N GLU A 52 -2.01 -14.59 -1.71
CA GLU A 52 -1.00 -14.58 -0.65
C GLU A 52 -0.11 -13.34 -0.77
N SER A 53 0.44 -13.08 -1.96
CA SER A 53 1.30 -11.89 -2.21
C SER A 53 0.56 -10.57 -1.94
N ILE A 54 -0.74 -10.51 -2.26
CA ILE A 54 -1.58 -9.34 -1.98
C ILE A 54 -1.83 -9.20 -0.47
N ALA A 55 -2.11 -10.30 0.23
CA ALA A 55 -2.32 -10.29 1.68
C ALA A 55 -1.05 -9.85 2.42
N ASP A 56 0.11 -10.37 2.00
CA ASP A 56 1.41 -9.98 2.54
C ASP A 56 1.68 -8.49 2.30
N ALA A 57 1.45 -8.00 1.09
CA ALA A 57 1.64 -6.60 0.76
C ALA A 57 0.73 -5.66 1.58
N LEU A 58 -0.55 -6.01 1.73
CA LEU A 58 -1.49 -5.23 2.55
C LEU A 58 -1.10 -5.25 4.03
N THR A 59 -0.60 -6.38 4.53
CA THR A 59 -0.17 -6.53 5.92
C THR A 59 1.10 -5.72 6.19
N ALA A 60 2.12 -5.84 5.35
CA ALA A 60 3.37 -5.09 5.47
C ALA A 60 3.14 -3.57 5.45
N VAL A 61 2.24 -3.10 4.58
CA VAL A 61 1.91 -1.67 4.50
C VAL A 61 1.05 -1.21 5.66
N ARG A 62 0.21 -2.09 6.23
CA ARG A 62 -0.53 -1.81 7.46
C ARG A 62 0.39 -1.67 8.66
N GLU A 63 1.46 -2.47 8.76
CA GLU A 63 2.46 -2.31 9.81
C GLU A 63 3.13 -0.94 9.76
N ILE A 64 3.39 -0.41 8.57
CA ILE A 64 3.88 0.97 8.42
C ILE A 64 2.85 1.95 8.98
N SER A 65 1.58 1.85 8.56
CA SER A 65 0.50 2.71 9.09
C SER A 65 0.43 2.63 10.63
N LEU A 66 0.48 1.43 11.20
CA LEU A 66 0.45 1.24 12.64
C LEU A 66 1.67 1.84 13.34
N SER A 67 2.86 1.77 12.75
CA SER A 67 4.06 2.37 13.35
C SER A 67 3.99 3.90 13.43
N THR A 68 3.16 4.55 12.60
CA THR A 68 2.89 6.00 12.71
C THR A 68 1.92 6.38 13.83
N LYS A 69 1.25 5.41 14.48
CA LYS A 69 0.40 5.66 15.66
C LYS A 69 1.19 5.78 16.97
N THR A 70 2.48 5.46 16.95
CA THR A 70 3.32 5.62 18.13
C THR A 70 3.68 7.09 18.28
N PHE A 71 3.36 7.66 19.44
CA PHE A 71 3.66 9.05 19.78
C PHE A 71 4.59 9.11 20.99
N GLU A 72 5.46 10.10 20.98
CA GLU A 72 6.33 10.42 22.12
C GLU A 72 5.88 11.74 22.76
N ILE A 73 6.14 11.87 24.05
CA ILE A 73 5.84 13.09 24.81
C ILE A 73 6.97 14.07 24.53
N TYR A 74 6.60 15.28 24.11
CA TYR A 74 7.51 16.40 24.04
C TYR A 74 7.67 16.99 25.44
N GLU A 75 8.77 16.65 26.12
CA GLU A 75 9.11 17.25 27.41
C GLU A 75 9.68 18.65 27.17
N TYR A 76 8.82 19.66 27.33
CA TYR A 76 9.28 21.04 27.44
C TYR A 76 9.77 21.25 28.88
N SER A 77 11.09 21.35 29.07
CA SER A 77 11.66 21.73 30.37
C SER A 77 11.28 23.19 30.67
N ILE A 78 10.14 23.39 31.36
CA ILE A 78 9.80 24.68 31.96
C ILE A 78 10.72 24.86 33.17
N ASP A 79 11.94 25.32 32.93
CA ASP A 79 12.66 26.03 33.98
C ASP A 79 11.95 27.38 34.17
N ASN A 80 11.26 27.52 35.31
CA ASN A 80 10.68 28.74 35.88
C ASN A 80 9.20 29.06 35.57
N SER A 81 8.27 28.29 36.16
CA SER A 81 6.98 28.85 36.58
C SER A 81 6.60 28.31 37.97
N PRO A 82 6.50 29.17 39.00
CA PRO A 82 6.08 28.72 40.31
C PRO A 82 4.56 28.55 40.36
N ALA A 83 4.16 27.42 40.94
CA ALA A 83 2.84 27.12 41.47
C ALA A 83 1.69 26.82 40.49
N ASP A 84 0.95 25.77 40.87
CA ASP A 84 -0.39 25.40 40.47
C ASP A 84 -0.59 24.96 39.01
N ASN A 85 -0.70 23.64 38.80
CA ASN A 85 -1.98 23.05 38.38
C ASN A 85 -1.91 21.51 38.26
N ALA A 86 -2.90 20.86 38.86
CA ALA A 86 -3.12 19.42 38.90
C ALA A 86 -3.59 18.84 37.55
N ASN A 87 -2.92 19.20 36.45
CA ASN A 87 -3.30 18.81 35.08
C ASN A 87 -2.09 18.38 34.22
N ALA A 88 -1.07 17.75 34.81
CA ALA A 88 0.13 17.30 34.09
C ALA A 88 -0.16 16.33 32.91
N LEU A 89 -1.35 15.72 32.86
CA LEU A 89 -1.82 14.89 31.73
C LEU A 89 -2.55 15.69 30.64
N ALA A 90 -2.99 16.92 30.91
CA ALA A 90 -3.67 17.78 29.94
C ALA A 90 -2.70 18.64 29.11
N ASP A 91 -1.47 18.85 29.59
CA ASP A 91 -0.47 19.74 28.97
C ASP A 91 0.66 19.00 28.25
N SER A 92 0.57 17.67 28.12
CA SER A 92 1.57 16.88 27.37
C SER A 92 1.37 17.08 25.86
N VAL A 93 2.34 17.70 25.19
CA VAL A 93 2.34 17.85 23.74
C VAL A 93 2.97 16.60 23.12
N TYR A 94 2.37 16.06 22.07
CA TYR A 94 2.81 14.82 21.44
C TYR A 94 3.33 15.06 20.03
N TYR A 95 4.32 14.26 19.61
CA TYR A 95 4.78 14.18 18.23
C TYR A 95 4.92 12.72 17.78
N PRO A 96 4.94 12.43 16.47
CA PRO A 96 5.14 11.07 15.97
C PRO A 96 6.52 10.54 16.36
N ALA A 97 6.59 9.34 16.95
CA ALA A 97 7.85 8.77 17.45
C ALA A 97 8.94 8.66 16.38
N PHE A 98 8.56 8.47 15.11
CA PHE A 98 9.52 8.45 14.00
C PHE A 98 10.17 9.81 13.71
N MET A 99 9.74 10.88 14.36
CA MET A 99 10.34 12.22 14.25
C MET A 99 11.29 12.54 15.41
N ALA A 100 11.52 11.61 16.35
CA ALA A 100 12.34 11.87 17.54
C ALA A 100 13.77 12.30 17.20
N ASN A 101 14.34 11.72 16.14
CA ASN A 101 15.67 12.05 15.69
C ASN A 101 15.86 11.69 14.22
N LYS A 102 17.02 12.08 13.67
CA LYS A 102 17.38 11.83 12.28
C LYS A 102 17.39 10.35 11.91
N GLU A 103 17.78 9.49 12.84
CA GLU A 103 17.87 8.05 12.60
C GLU A 103 16.48 7.42 12.46
N THR A 104 15.60 7.64 13.43
CA THR A 104 14.20 7.16 13.42
C THR A 104 13.44 7.68 12.20
N PHE A 105 13.68 8.94 11.82
CA PHE A 105 13.09 9.53 10.62
C PHE A 105 13.60 8.88 9.34
N SER A 106 14.91 8.65 9.24
CA SER A 106 15.52 7.98 8.08
C SER A 106 15.02 6.54 7.96
N GLN A 107 14.93 5.81 9.07
CA GLN A 107 14.36 4.47 9.12
C GLN A 107 12.91 4.45 8.61
N MET A 108 12.09 5.44 8.98
CA MET A 108 10.72 5.55 8.46
C MET A 108 10.70 5.78 6.95
N CYS A 109 11.53 6.70 6.44
CA CYS A 109 11.65 6.96 5.00
C CYS A 109 12.05 5.68 4.24
N GLU A 110 13.08 4.98 4.72
CA GLU A 110 13.56 3.73 4.13
C GLU A 110 12.51 2.61 4.16
N ARG A 111 11.76 2.48 5.26
CA ARG A 111 10.67 1.49 5.38
C ARG A 111 9.58 1.76 4.34
N VAL A 112 9.18 3.02 4.19
CA VAL A 112 8.18 3.41 3.19
C VAL A 112 8.68 3.14 1.77
N SER A 113 9.89 3.58 1.43
CA SER A 113 10.48 3.35 0.09
C SER A 113 10.66 1.87 -0.21
N SER A 114 11.13 1.08 0.75
CA SER A 114 11.27 -0.37 0.60
C SER A 114 9.94 -1.06 0.38
N ALA A 115 8.88 -0.62 1.09
CA ALA A 115 7.54 -1.16 0.87
C ALA A 115 6.98 -0.79 -0.49
N ARG A 116 7.31 0.40 -1.02
CA ARG A 116 6.96 0.78 -2.38
C ARG A 116 7.64 -0.12 -3.42
N GLU A 117 8.91 -0.43 -3.23
CA GLU A 117 9.65 -1.30 -4.15
C GLU A 117 9.09 -2.72 -4.12
N LYS A 118 8.93 -3.30 -2.93
CA LYS A 118 8.61 -4.73 -2.76
C LYS A 118 7.12 -5.05 -2.84
N HIS A 119 6.27 -4.22 -2.25
CA HIS A 119 4.87 -4.56 -1.99
C HIS A 119 3.88 -3.81 -2.87
N GLU A 120 4.19 -2.60 -3.31
CA GLU A 120 3.32 -1.82 -4.20
C GLU A 120 2.85 -2.58 -5.47
N PRO A 121 3.60 -3.54 -6.06
CA PRO A 121 3.10 -4.30 -7.22
C PRO A 121 1.86 -5.14 -6.95
N TYR A 122 1.65 -5.46 -5.69
CA TYR A 122 0.55 -6.30 -5.22
C TYR A 122 -0.53 -5.47 -4.52
N LEU A 123 -0.38 -4.16 -4.44
CA LEU A 123 -1.40 -3.28 -3.85
C LEU A 123 -2.44 -2.86 -4.90
N ASP A 124 -3.68 -2.64 -4.43
CA ASP A 124 -4.66 -1.96 -5.25
C ASP A 124 -4.28 -0.49 -5.46
N LEU A 125 -4.78 0.11 -6.55
CA LEU A 125 -4.45 1.49 -6.96
C LEU A 125 -4.53 2.50 -5.83
N MET A 126 -5.55 2.39 -4.97
CA MET A 126 -5.74 3.32 -3.87
C MET A 126 -4.66 3.12 -2.80
N SER A 127 -4.42 1.87 -2.35
CA SER A 127 -3.40 1.58 -1.34
C SER A 127 -2.00 1.98 -1.81
N ALA A 128 -1.68 1.71 -3.07
CA ALA A 128 -0.44 2.18 -3.70
C ALA A 128 -0.36 3.72 -3.71
N ALA A 129 -1.45 4.41 -4.01
CA ALA A 129 -1.49 5.87 -4.02
C ALA A 129 -1.30 6.46 -2.61
N TYR A 130 -1.89 5.87 -1.57
CA TYR A 130 -1.66 6.29 -0.17
C TYR A 130 -0.18 6.21 0.21
N LEU A 131 0.46 5.09 -0.12
CA LEU A 131 1.86 4.85 0.20
C LEU A 131 2.78 5.81 -0.59
N TYR A 132 2.50 6.01 -1.88
CA TYR A 132 3.20 6.97 -2.73
C TYR A 132 3.12 8.39 -2.18
N ILE A 133 1.92 8.84 -1.81
CA ILE A 133 1.70 10.20 -1.31
C ILE A 133 2.40 10.41 0.03
N PHE A 134 2.41 9.40 0.91
CA PHE A 134 3.12 9.49 2.18
C PHE A 134 4.64 9.56 2.00
N GLU A 135 5.22 8.75 1.10
CA GLU A 135 6.64 8.85 0.78
C GLU A 135 7.00 10.26 0.27
N ARG A 136 6.20 10.81 -0.64
CA ARG A 136 6.40 12.17 -1.16
C ARG A 136 6.30 13.22 -0.05
N TYR A 137 5.40 13.05 0.90
CA TYR A 137 5.28 13.91 2.06
C TYR A 137 6.56 13.87 2.92
N LEU A 138 7.05 12.67 3.26
CA LEU A 138 8.29 12.50 4.03
C LEU A 138 9.50 13.10 3.30
N MET A 139 9.61 12.91 1.99
CA MET A 139 10.67 13.52 1.18
C MET A 139 10.60 15.06 1.20
N ASN A 140 9.41 15.63 1.06
CA ASN A 140 9.23 17.09 1.12
C ASN A 140 9.57 17.62 2.51
N LEU A 141 9.21 16.90 3.57
CA LEU A 141 9.56 17.24 4.94
C LEU A 141 11.08 17.19 5.16
N ALA A 142 11.75 16.17 4.63
CA ALA A 142 13.21 16.05 4.69
C ALA A 142 13.91 17.24 3.99
N LEU A 143 13.40 17.63 2.81
CA LEU A 143 13.89 18.80 2.08
C LEU A 143 13.66 20.09 2.86
N TYR A 144 12.49 20.23 3.49
CA TYR A 144 12.16 21.37 4.34
C TYR A 144 13.10 21.45 5.55
N ALA A 145 13.27 20.34 6.29
CA ALA A 145 14.17 20.27 7.44
C ALA A 145 15.61 20.64 7.05
N LYS A 146 16.09 20.15 5.90
CA LYS A 146 17.40 20.52 5.37
C LYS A 146 17.50 22.00 5.01
N LYS A 147 16.50 22.57 4.33
CA LYS A 147 16.49 23.97 3.88
C LYS A 147 16.60 24.95 5.05
N TYR A 148 15.97 24.63 6.19
CA TYR A 148 15.90 25.50 7.37
C TYR A 148 16.82 25.06 8.52
N GLY A 149 17.70 24.08 8.31
CA GLY A 149 18.64 23.61 9.35
C GLY A 149 17.98 22.91 10.54
N LEU A 150 16.78 22.35 10.37
CA LEU A 150 15.98 21.71 11.43
C LEU A 150 16.23 20.19 11.53
N GLN A 151 17.37 19.70 11.02
CA GLN A 151 17.67 18.27 10.96
C GLN A 151 17.90 17.65 12.35
N GLU A 152 18.32 18.48 13.31
CA GLU A 152 18.52 18.09 14.72
C GLU A 152 17.27 18.35 15.58
N ASN A 153 16.28 19.10 15.06
CA ASN A 153 15.03 19.49 15.76
C ASN A 153 13.80 18.91 15.03
N LEU A 154 13.88 17.62 14.70
CA LEU A 154 12.80 16.93 13.96
C LEU A 154 11.56 16.72 14.83
N ASP A 155 11.72 16.59 16.13
CA ASP A 155 10.67 16.56 17.15
C ASP A 155 9.75 17.79 17.05
N VAL A 156 10.32 18.99 16.92
CA VAL A 156 9.58 20.25 16.75
C VAL A 156 8.80 20.24 15.43
N LEU A 157 9.39 19.74 14.35
CA LEU A 157 8.65 19.54 13.10
C LEU A 157 7.53 18.51 13.28
N GLY A 158 7.78 17.44 14.04
CA GLY A 158 6.81 16.42 14.39
C GLY A 158 5.56 16.97 15.07
N LEU A 159 5.71 17.95 15.97
CA LEU A 159 4.60 18.66 16.62
C LEU A 159 3.67 19.33 15.61
N ILE A 160 4.24 19.93 14.57
CA ILE A 160 3.48 20.64 13.52
C ILE A 160 2.73 19.63 12.64
N ILE A 161 3.41 18.56 12.25
CA ILE A 161 2.90 17.62 11.25
C ILE A 161 2.03 16.50 11.82
N ILE A 162 1.94 16.38 13.16
CA ILE A 162 1.18 15.29 13.81
C ILE A 162 -0.25 15.19 13.30
N VAL A 163 -0.91 16.33 13.05
CA VAL A 163 -2.28 16.39 12.53
C VAL A 163 -2.36 15.80 11.12
N ASP A 164 -1.37 16.05 10.27
CA ASP A 164 -1.31 15.52 8.91
C ASP A 164 -1.09 14.00 8.93
N VAL A 165 -0.15 13.54 9.76
CA VAL A 165 0.16 12.12 9.94
C VAL A 165 -1.06 11.36 10.45
N GLN A 166 -1.74 11.87 11.49
CA GLN A 166 -2.96 11.27 12.02
C GLN A 166 -4.11 11.22 11.00
N LYS A 167 -4.28 12.28 10.19
CA LYS A 167 -5.30 12.30 9.14
C LYS A 167 -5.03 11.27 8.04
N TRP A 168 -3.76 11.12 7.66
CA TRP A 168 -3.34 10.12 6.68
C TRP A 168 -3.56 8.71 7.25
N GLU A 169 -3.01 8.44 8.43
CA GLU A 169 -3.05 7.15 9.12
C GLU A 169 -4.50 6.66 9.26
N ASN A 170 -5.37 7.44 9.89
CA ASN A 170 -6.75 7.03 10.17
C ASN A 170 -7.53 6.63 8.91
N LYS A 171 -7.29 7.32 7.80
CA LYS A 171 -7.98 7.02 6.55
C LYS A 171 -7.31 5.86 5.81
N PHE A 172 -5.99 5.73 5.92
CA PHE A 172 -5.25 4.65 5.30
C PHE A 172 -5.50 3.31 6.00
N ASP A 173 -5.39 3.24 7.33
CA ASP A 173 -5.70 2.02 8.12
C ASP A 173 -7.15 1.58 7.88
N ARG A 174 -8.11 2.51 7.85
CA ARG A 174 -9.50 2.20 7.50
C ARG A 174 -9.64 1.63 6.08
N HIS A 175 -8.87 2.12 5.12
CA HIS A 175 -8.84 1.59 3.76
C HIS A 175 -8.22 0.18 3.72
N LEU A 176 -7.08 -0.02 4.38
CA LEU A 176 -6.37 -1.30 4.46
C LEU A 176 -7.21 -2.37 5.16
N VAL A 177 -7.85 -2.05 6.29
CA VAL A 177 -8.76 -2.98 6.98
C VAL A 177 -9.92 -3.42 6.08
N LYS A 178 -10.51 -2.49 5.32
CA LYS A 178 -11.55 -2.83 4.35
C LYS A 178 -11.02 -3.78 3.26
N ARG A 179 -9.79 -3.56 2.79
CA ARG A 179 -9.15 -4.41 1.76
C ARG A 179 -8.78 -5.78 2.29
N LEU A 180 -8.27 -5.87 3.52
CA LEU A 180 -7.95 -7.15 4.18
C LEU A 180 -9.21 -7.97 4.44
N ASN A 181 -10.30 -7.33 4.90
CA ASN A 181 -11.57 -8.03 5.17
C ASN A 181 -12.36 -8.39 3.90
N ARG A 182 -12.10 -7.70 2.77
CA ARG A 182 -12.76 -7.93 1.48
C ARG A 182 -11.71 -7.88 0.36
N PRO A 183 -10.88 -8.94 0.24
CA PRO A 183 -9.77 -8.93 -0.69
C PRO A 183 -10.25 -8.94 -2.13
N HIS A 184 -9.61 -8.11 -2.96
CA HIS A 184 -9.78 -8.15 -4.40
C HIS A 184 -8.48 -8.64 -5.03
N TYR A 185 -8.51 -9.85 -5.57
CA TYR A 185 -7.35 -10.50 -6.17
C TYR A 185 -7.13 -10.04 -7.62
N LYS A 186 -6.88 -8.73 -7.80
CA LYS A 186 -6.59 -8.12 -9.09
C LYS A 186 -5.36 -7.23 -8.98
N LEU A 187 -4.41 -7.45 -9.88
CA LEU A 187 -3.25 -6.59 -10.05
C LEU A 187 -3.62 -5.42 -10.98
N PHE A 188 -3.01 -4.27 -10.76
CA PHE A 188 -3.27 -3.06 -11.53
C PHE A 188 -2.00 -2.53 -12.19
N SER A 189 -2.14 -2.02 -13.41
CA SER A 189 -1.06 -1.25 -14.04
C SER A 189 -0.92 0.10 -13.35
N ARG A 190 0.33 0.50 -13.11
CA ARG A 190 0.69 1.78 -12.50
C ARG A 190 1.00 2.86 -13.53
N HIS A 191 0.47 2.67 -14.72
CA HIS A 191 0.59 3.58 -15.83
C HIS A 191 -0.81 4.01 -16.27
N GLY A 192 -0.91 5.23 -16.81
CA GLY A 192 -2.15 5.74 -17.38
C GLY A 192 -3.03 6.53 -16.42
N TRP A 193 -4.25 6.79 -16.88
CA TRP A 193 -5.16 7.78 -16.28
C TRP A 193 -5.73 7.35 -14.93
N LEU A 194 -6.03 6.06 -14.73
CA LEU A 194 -6.53 5.54 -13.44
C LEU A 194 -5.52 5.74 -12.32
N TRP A 195 -4.23 5.52 -12.59
CA TRP A 195 -3.16 5.77 -11.63
C TRP A 195 -3.02 7.27 -11.31
N LYS A 196 -3.03 8.13 -12.34
CA LYS A 196 -3.02 9.59 -12.15
C LYS A 196 -4.22 10.07 -11.32
N PHE A 197 -5.41 9.52 -11.59
CA PHE A 197 -6.62 9.81 -10.84
C PHE A 197 -6.51 9.37 -9.38
N ALA A 198 -6.03 8.14 -9.12
CA ALA A 198 -5.86 7.64 -7.75
C ALA A 198 -4.91 8.54 -6.94
N LYS A 199 -3.75 8.90 -7.52
CA LYS A 199 -2.82 9.86 -6.90
C LYS A 199 -3.48 11.20 -6.62
N CYS A 200 -4.13 11.81 -7.62
CA CYS A 200 -4.80 13.10 -7.47
C CYS A 200 -5.92 13.05 -6.42
N TYR A 201 -6.70 11.96 -6.38
CA TYR A 201 -7.75 11.79 -5.38
C TYR A 201 -7.18 11.72 -3.96
N VAL A 202 -6.13 10.92 -3.75
CA VAL A 202 -5.46 10.78 -2.46
C VAL A 202 -4.81 12.13 -2.10
N GLU A 203 -4.01 12.71 -2.98
CA GLU A 203 -3.39 14.03 -2.80
C GLU A 203 -4.41 15.11 -2.42
N LYS A 204 -5.53 15.23 -3.13
CA LYS A 204 -6.58 16.19 -2.79
C LYS A 204 -7.21 15.97 -1.42
N LYS A 205 -7.22 14.73 -0.96
CA LYS A 205 -7.84 14.32 0.31
C LYS A 205 -6.87 14.40 1.50
N TYR A 206 -5.56 14.49 1.26
CA TYR A 206 -4.52 14.42 2.29
C TYR A 206 -3.45 15.49 2.22
N LEU A 207 -3.01 15.90 1.03
CA LEU A 207 -1.97 16.92 0.85
C LEU A 207 -2.53 18.33 0.69
N LEU A 208 -3.73 18.50 0.14
CA LEU A 208 -4.35 19.83 0.10
C LEU A 208 -4.61 20.35 1.52
N ASN A 209 -3.96 21.47 1.85
CA ASN A 209 -4.04 22.17 3.14
C ASN A 209 -3.37 21.43 4.31
N THR A 210 -2.32 20.66 4.04
CA THR A 210 -1.41 20.19 5.10
C THR A 210 -0.79 21.34 5.86
N GLU A 211 -0.44 21.12 7.13
CA GLU A 211 0.30 22.13 7.90
C GLU A 211 1.65 22.40 7.25
N LEU A 212 2.28 21.38 6.68
CA LEU A 212 3.51 21.53 5.88
C LEU A 212 3.31 22.47 4.68
N ASP A 213 2.26 22.29 3.88
CA ASP A 213 1.98 23.16 2.72
C ASP A 213 1.73 24.62 3.13
N LYS A 214 1.01 24.84 4.24
CA LYS A 214 0.75 26.19 4.74
C LYS A 214 2.05 26.88 5.12
N ILE A 215 2.93 26.16 5.82
CA ILE A 215 4.24 26.68 6.22
C ILE A 215 5.10 26.96 4.99
N MET A 216 5.20 26.01 4.06
CA MET A 216 5.99 26.19 2.83
C MET A 216 5.53 27.41 2.01
N LYS A 217 4.22 27.66 1.92
CA LYS A 217 3.66 28.83 1.23
C LYS A 217 3.92 30.13 1.99
N SER A 218 3.74 30.12 3.32
CA SER A 218 4.01 31.29 4.17
C SER A 218 5.48 31.70 4.12
N SER A 219 6.40 30.74 4.20
CA SER A 219 7.84 31.00 4.15
C SER A 219 8.30 31.51 2.78
N SER A 220 7.65 31.11 1.68
CA SER A 220 7.95 31.67 0.35
C SER A 220 7.53 33.15 0.28
N LYS A 221 6.33 33.48 0.78
CA LYS A 221 5.81 34.85 0.75
C LYS A 221 6.67 35.84 1.55
N MET A 222 7.18 35.42 2.72
CA MET A 222 8.06 36.26 3.54
C MET A 222 9.42 36.51 2.88
N ILE A 223 9.95 35.54 2.13
CA ILE A 223 11.21 35.72 1.38
C ILE A 223 11.00 36.72 0.24
N ASP A 224 9.90 36.60 -0.50
CA ASP A 224 9.57 37.49 -1.62
C ASP A 224 9.33 38.94 -1.16
N GLU A 225 8.70 39.14 0.01
CA GLU A 225 8.52 40.46 0.63
C GLU A 225 9.85 41.05 1.16
N SER A 226 10.73 40.24 1.75
CA SER A 226 12.05 40.70 2.21
C SER A 226 13.02 41.06 1.06
N ALA A 227 12.87 40.42 -0.09
CA ALA A 227 13.67 40.70 -1.28
C ALA A 227 13.19 41.98 -2.00
N GLY A 228 11.89 42.27 -1.99
CA GLY A 228 11.31 43.47 -2.59
C GLY A 228 11.72 44.78 -1.90
N ASP A 229 11.88 44.78 -0.57
CA ASP A 229 12.28 45.97 0.20
C ASP A 229 13.76 46.35 0.04
N SER A 230 14.61 45.42 -0.40
CA SER A 230 16.03 45.69 -0.67
C SER A 230 16.29 46.45 -1.99
N THR A 231 15.25 46.71 -2.78
CA THR A 231 15.32 47.40 -4.07
C THR A 231 14.78 48.84 -4.05
N ASN A 232 14.31 49.32 -2.91
CA ASN A 232 13.79 50.69 -2.73
C ASN A 232 14.60 51.53 -1.73
N ALA A 233 15.86 51.15 -1.46
CA ALA A 233 16.82 51.93 -0.68
C ALA A 233 17.97 52.44 -1.54
#